data_AF-A0A1W9XC36-F1
#
_entry.id   AF-A0A1W9XC36-F1
#
_cell.length_a   1.000
_cell.length_b   1.000
_cell.length_c   1.000
_cell.angle_alpha   90.00
_cell.angle_beta   90.00
_cell.angle_gamma   90.00
#
_symmetry.space_group_name_H-M   'P 1'
#
loop_
_entity.id
_entity.type
_entity.pdbx_description
1 polymer ?
#
loop_
_entity_poly.entity_id
_entity_poly.type
_entity_poly.pdbx_seq_one_letter_code
_entity_poly.pdbx_strand_id
1 'polypeptide(L)'
;MAIFDVFDGEPGPIFALKTETKSDFEKGIRHYFSGEFANASESFKKVLEIHAEDKTARLYLGRSEKFILEGTPENWQGAEVMNAK
;
A
#
# COMPACT_ATOMS: atom_id res chain seq x y z
N MET A 1 6.48 -5.34 36.24
CA MET A 1 6.70 -3.99 35.69
C MET A 1 6.97 -4.14 34.20
N ALA A 2 5.94 -3.92 33.38
CA ALA A 2 6.05 -3.60 31.97
C ALA A 2 4.78 -2.79 31.67
N ILE A 3 4.99 -1.49 31.60
CA ILE A 3 3.97 -0.46 31.39
C ILE A 3 3.85 -0.35 29.88
N PHE A 4 2.76 -0.84 29.31
CA PHE A 4 2.34 -0.50 27.95
C PHE A 4 0.99 0.21 28.08
N ASP A 5 1.07 1.40 28.64
CA ASP A 5 0.06 2.43 28.47
C ASP A 5 0.59 3.31 27.34
N VAL A 6 0.00 3.21 26.14
CA VAL A 6 -0.01 4.26 25.11
C VAL A 6 -0.96 3.78 24.00
N PHE A 7 -2.12 4.45 24.00
CA PHE A 7 -3.16 4.55 22.98
C PHE A 7 -4.20 3.43 22.88
N ASP A 8 -5.08 3.46 23.87
CA ASP A 8 -6.51 3.68 23.64
C ASP A 8 -6.73 4.61 22.41
N GLY A 9 -7.31 4.06 21.35
CA GLY A 9 -7.67 4.79 20.15
C GLY A 9 -8.95 4.17 19.63
N GLU A 10 -10.07 4.76 20.04
CA GLU A 10 -11.45 4.34 19.78
C GLU A 10 -11.64 3.55 18.46
N PRO A 11 -12.28 2.37 18.47
CA PRO A 11 -12.76 1.73 17.26
C PRO A 11 -14.03 2.47 16.79
N GLY A 12 -13.91 3.76 16.47
CA GLY A 12 -14.93 4.45 15.69
C GLY A 12 -15.04 3.83 14.29
N PRO A 13 -16.09 4.13 13.51
CA PRO A 13 -16.30 3.61 12.14
C PRO A 13 -15.11 3.84 11.18
N ILE A 14 -14.16 4.70 11.55
CA ILE A 14 -12.86 4.90 10.91
C ILE A 14 -11.97 3.64 10.99
N PHE A 15 -12.08 2.79 12.02
CA PHE A 15 -11.29 1.56 12.17
C PHE A 15 -11.74 0.47 11.19
N ALA A 16 -13.03 0.40 10.86
CA ALA A 16 -13.58 -0.56 9.91
C ALA A 16 -13.24 -0.19 8.45
N LEU A 17 -13.40 1.08 8.07
CA LEU A 17 -12.98 1.60 6.75
C LEU A 17 -11.47 1.51 6.55
N LYS A 18 -10.70 1.75 7.63
CA LYS A 18 -9.27 1.47 7.63
C LYS A 18 -9.00 -0.02 7.47
N THR A 19 -9.80 -0.96 7.96
CA THR A 19 -9.51 -2.39 7.80
C THR A 19 -9.71 -2.87 6.36
N GLU A 20 -10.80 -2.43 5.72
CA GLU A 20 -11.14 -2.82 4.35
C GLU A 20 -10.11 -2.31 3.34
N THR A 21 -9.88 -1.00 3.33
CA THR A 21 -8.90 -0.38 2.42
C THR A 21 -7.45 -0.67 2.78
N LYS A 22 -7.10 -0.88 4.06
CA LYS A 22 -5.73 -1.23 4.44
C LYS A 22 -5.33 -2.61 3.97
N SER A 23 -6.25 -3.58 3.97
CA SER A 23 -5.96 -4.91 3.44
C SER A 23 -5.59 -4.84 1.95
N ASP A 24 -6.36 -4.09 1.15
CA ASP A 24 -6.05 -3.89 -0.27
C ASP A 24 -4.80 -3.03 -0.48
N PHE A 25 -4.59 -2.01 0.36
CA PHE A 25 -3.37 -1.20 0.32
C PHE A 25 -2.12 -2.04 0.62
N GLU A 26 -2.15 -2.89 1.66
CA GLU A 26 -1.05 -3.79 2.01
C GLU A 26 -0.79 -4.83 0.91
N LYS A 27 -1.83 -5.37 0.28
CA LYS A 27 -1.68 -6.22 -0.92
C LYS A 27 -1.02 -5.46 -2.07
N GLY A 28 -1.49 -4.24 -2.34
CA GLY A 28 -0.91 -3.38 -3.37
C GLY A 28 0.57 -3.10 -3.13
N ILE A 29 0.94 -2.84 -1.87
CA ILE A 29 2.32 -2.69 -1.45
C ILE A 29 3.10 -3.98 -1.68
N ARG A 30 2.61 -5.15 -1.26
CA ARG A 30 3.31 -6.42 -1.52
C ARG A 30 3.55 -6.67 -3.01
N HIS A 31 2.56 -6.44 -3.85
CA HIS A 31 2.72 -6.57 -5.31
C HIS A 31 3.71 -5.53 -5.86
N TYR A 32 3.66 -4.29 -5.37
CA TYR A 32 4.59 -3.23 -5.77
C TYR A 32 6.04 -3.61 -5.44
N PHE A 33 6.27 -4.12 -4.23
CA PHE A 33 7.57 -4.65 -3.82
C PHE A 33 7.92 -5.98 -4.51
N SER A 34 6.96 -6.71 -5.07
CA SER A 34 7.25 -7.92 -5.85
C SER A 34 7.52 -7.62 -7.33
N GLY A 35 7.49 -6.33 -7.74
CA GLY A 35 7.58 -5.92 -9.15
C GLY A 35 6.29 -6.15 -9.96
N GLU A 36 5.22 -6.60 -9.31
CA GLU A 36 3.92 -6.82 -9.92
C GLU A 36 3.10 -5.52 -9.94
N PHE A 37 3.59 -4.52 -10.66
CA PHE A 37 2.94 -3.19 -10.70
C PHE A 37 1.52 -3.21 -11.22
N ALA A 38 1.18 -4.13 -12.13
CA ALA A 38 -0.18 -4.30 -12.62
C ALA A 38 -1.14 -4.65 -11.48
N ASN A 39 -0.81 -5.69 -10.70
CA ASN A 39 -1.58 -6.13 -9.52
C ASN A 39 -1.58 -5.07 -8.40
N ALA A 40 -0.44 -4.38 -8.23
CA ALA A 40 -0.33 -3.26 -7.31
C ALA A 40 -1.29 -2.13 -7.66
N SER A 41 -1.30 -1.71 -8.92
CA SER A 41 -2.16 -0.63 -9.44
C SER A 41 -3.64 -0.95 -9.25
N GLU A 42 -4.05 -2.20 -9.50
CA GLU A 42 -5.44 -2.62 -9.28
C GLU A 42 -5.83 -2.54 -7.80
N SER A 43 -4.94 -2.99 -6.91
CA SER A 43 -5.17 -2.94 -5.46
C SER A 43 -5.30 -1.49 -4.98
N PHE A 44 -4.44 -0.57 -5.45
CA PHE A 44 -4.54 0.85 -5.11
C PHE A 44 -5.77 1.53 -5.72
N LYS A 45 -6.25 1.11 -6.89
CA LYS A 45 -7.52 1.59 -7.46
C LYS A 45 -8.68 1.24 -6.53
N LYS A 46 -8.77 0.00 -6.05
CA LYS A 46 -9.80 -0.43 -5.08
C LYS A 46 -9.78 0.42 -3.80
N VAL A 47 -8.59 0.72 -3.30
CA VAL A 47 -8.41 1.62 -2.14
C VAL A 47 -8.96 3.01 -2.43
N LEU A 48 -8.69 3.58 -3.61
CA LEU A 48 -9.19 4.89 -4.01
C LEU A 48 -10.67 4.90 -4.37
N GLU A 49 -11.26 3.78 -4.77
CA GLU A 49 -12.70 3.64 -4.96
C GLU A 49 -13.46 3.78 -3.63
N ILE A 50 -12.88 3.26 -2.54
CA ILE A 50 -13.47 3.35 -1.19
C ILE A 50 -13.02 4.64 -0.48
N HIS A 51 -11.76 5.05 -0.65
CA HIS A 51 -11.15 6.21 0.01
C HIS A 51 -10.35 7.06 -1.00
N ALA A 52 -11.08 7.78 -1.87
CA ALA A 52 -10.52 8.60 -2.94
C ALA A 52 -9.57 9.72 -2.46
N GLU A 53 -9.67 10.12 -1.20
CA GLU A 53 -8.79 11.11 -0.56
C GLU A 53 -7.46 10.51 -0.08
N ASP A 54 -7.25 9.19 -0.23
CA ASP A 54 -5.98 8.56 0.12
C ASP A 54 -4.86 8.99 -0.84
N LYS A 55 -4.14 10.03 -0.43
CA LYS A 55 -2.97 10.56 -1.16
C LYS A 55 -1.88 9.51 -1.32
N THR A 56 -1.76 8.57 -0.38
CA THR A 56 -0.74 7.53 -0.39
C THR A 56 -1.06 6.51 -1.49
N ALA A 57 -2.28 5.99 -1.54
CA ALA A 57 -2.73 5.07 -2.58
C ALA A 57 -2.63 5.69 -3.97
N ARG A 58 -2.99 6.98 -4.11
CA ARG A 58 -2.84 7.71 -5.38
C ARG A 58 -1.39 7.85 -5.81
N LEU A 59 -0.47 8.10 -4.88
CA LEU A 59 0.96 8.18 -5.16
C LEU A 59 1.51 6.84 -5.65
N TYR A 60 1.18 5.74 -4.96
CA TYR A 60 1.64 4.41 -5.35
C TYR A 60 0.99 3.91 -6.64
N LEU A 61 -0.28 4.24 -6.88
CA LEU A 61 -0.94 3.96 -8.15
C LEU A 61 -0.21 4.63 -9.31
N GLY A 62 0.03 5.95 -9.21
CA GLY A 62 0.73 6.69 -10.25
C GLY A 62 2.16 6.19 -10.48
N ARG A 63 2.86 5.80 -9.41
CA ARG A 63 4.19 5.15 -9.53
C ARG A 63 4.11 3.80 -10.22
N SER A 64 3.14 2.97 -9.87
CA SER A 64 2.94 1.65 -10.48
C SER A 64 2.64 1.79 -11.97
N GLU A 65 1.69 2.65 -12.35
CA GLU A 65 1.37 2.91 -13.76
C GLU A 65 2.58 3.47 -14.52
N LYS A 66 3.35 4.37 -13.90
CA LYS A 66 4.60 4.87 -14.48
C LYS A 66 5.60 3.75 -14.74
N PHE A 67 5.79 2.83 -13.80
CA PHE A 67 6.69 1.69 -13.98
C PHE A 67 6.19 0.66 -14.98
N ILE A 68 4.87 0.52 -15.17
CA ILE A 68 4.31 -0.33 -16.23
C ILE A 68 4.59 0.29 -17.61
N LEU A 69 4.42 1.61 -17.75
CA LEU A 69 4.58 2.32 -19.02
C LEU A 69 6.03 2.57 -19.41
N GLU A 70 6.83 3.12 -18.49
CA GLU A 70 8.21 3.53 -18.74
C GLU A 70 9.21 2.44 -18.34
N GLY A 71 8.75 1.38 -17.66
CA GLY A 71 9.63 0.42 -17.01
C GLY A 71 10.12 0.93 -15.66
N THR A 72 10.69 0.01 -14.87
CA THR A 72 11.38 0.39 -13.64
C THR A 72 12.75 0.97 -13.98
N PRO A 73 13.16 2.08 -13.35
CA PRO A 73 14.51 2.59 -13.53
C PRO A 73 15.53 1.54 -13.09
N GLU A 74 16.71 1.56 -13.69
CA GLU A 74 17.80 0.58 -13.46
C GLU A 74 18.22 0.48 -11.98
N ASN A 75 18.02 1.56 -11.21
CA ASN A 75 18.26 1.66 -9.77
C ASN A 75 17.00 1.47 -8.90
N TRP A 76 15.96 0.81 -9.43
CA TRP A 76 14.76 0.56 -8.65
C TRP A 76 15.01 -0.57 -7.63
N GLN A 77 15.43 -0.19 -6.42
CA GLN A 77 15.65 -1.10 -5.28
C GLN A 77 14.35 -1.63 -4.65
N GLY A 78 13.21 -1.33 -5.26
CA GLY A 78 11.88 -1.57 -4.69
C GLY A 78 11.51 -3.04 -4.56
N ALA A 79 12.23 -3.97 -5.20
CA ALA A 79 11.97 -5.40 -5.08
C ALA A 79 13.02 -6.23 -4.32
N GLU A 80 14.14 -5.62 -3.96
CA GLU A 80 15.28 -6.36 -3.40
C GLU A 80 15.18 -6.57 -1.88
N VAL A 81 14.25 -5.87 -1.19
CA VAL A 81 14.19 -5.86 0.29
C VAL A 81 13.35 -7.00 0.88
N MET A 82 12.62 -7.78 0.07
CA MET A 82 11.85 -8.95 0.53
C MET A 82 12.51 -10.30 0.16
N ASN A 83 13.84 -10.38 0.19
CA ASN A 83 14.52 -11.67 0.34
C ASN A 83 15.13 -11.72 1.75
N ALA A 84 14.26 -11.80 2.76
CA ALA A 84 14.67 -12.24 4.08
C ALA A 84 14.80 -13.78 4.04
N LYS A 85 16.03 -14.27 4.18
CA LYS A 85 16.31 -15.67 4.55
C LYS A 85 16.85 -15.70 5.96
#